data_AF-A0A8B8W5B9-F1
#
_entry.id   AF-A0A8B8W5B9-F1
#
_cell.length_a   1.000
_cell.length_b   1.000
_cell.length_c   1.000
_cell.angle_alpha   90.00
_cell.angle_beta   90.00
_cell.angle_gamma   90.00
#
_symmetry.space_group_name_H-M   'P 1'
#
loop_
_entity.id
_entity.type
_entity.pdbx_description
1 polymer ?
#
loop_
_entity_poly.entity_id
_entity_poly.type
_entity_poly.pdbx_seq_one_letter_code
_entity_poly.pdbx_strand_id
1 'polypeptide(L)'
;MASLNCSTAVCVICLEKPKYRCPACRVPYCSLTCFREHKGESAALRSLLLSPHLRQLMVNLDQADDKAKLMRACMQEPLFLEFADCCLRIVEPSPNEDS
;
A
#
# COMPACT_ATOMS: atom_id res chain seq x y z
N MET A 1 -7.82 20.65 30.04
CA MET A 1 -6.95 19.54 29.60
C MET A 1 -7.80 18.29 29.49
N ALA A 2 -8.31 17.97 28.30
CA ALA A 2 -8.97 16.69 28.03
C ALA A 2 -7.99 15.83 27.23
N SER A 3 -7.16 15.07 27.95
CA SER A 3 -6.42 13.96 27.34
C SER A 3 -7.40 12.82 27.11
N LEU A 4 -7.77 12.57 25.85
CA LEU A 4 -8.28 11.29 25.37
C LEU A 4 -7.72 11.07 23.97
N ASN A 5 -6.51 10.56 23.97
CA ASN A 5 -5.90 9.76 22.92
C ASN A 5 -6.80 8.55 22.59
N CYS A 6 -7.58 8.62 21.51
CA CYS A 6 -8.19 7.42 20.95
C CYS A 6 -7.94 7.39 19.45
N SER A 7 -6.80 6.83 19.05
CA SER A 7 -6.61 6.33 17.70
C SER A 7 -7.59 5.17 17.51
N THR A 8 -8.84 5.46 17.16
CA THR A 8 -9.83 4.44 16.83
C THR A 8 -9.33 3.68 15.61
N ALA A 9 -8.75 2.50 15.84
CA ALA A 9 -8.40 1.59 14.76
C ALA A 9 -9.69 1.19 14.04
N VAL A 10 -9.74 1.44 12.73
CA VAL A 10 -10.85 1.11 11.83
C VAL A 10 -10.44 -0.01 10.89
N CYS A 11 -11.37 -0.78 10.34
CA CYS A 11 -11.08 -1.76 9.30
C CYS A 11 -10.36 -1.08 8.12
N VAL A 12 -9.24 -1.63 7.67
CA VAL A 12 -8.45 -1.07 6.55
C VAL A 12 -9.19 -1.09 5.20
N ILE A 13 -10.24 -1.90 5.07
CA ILE A 13 -11.00 -2.05 3.82
C ILE A 13 -12.30 -1.25 3.82
N CYS A 14 -13.11 -1.35 4.87
CA CYS A 14 -14.46 -0.75 4.90
C CYS A 14 -14.64 0.32 5.98
N LEU A 15 -13.58 0.67 6.72
CA LEU A 15 -13.58 1.69 7.78
C LEU A 15 -14.51 1.41 8.98
N GLU A 16 -15.19 0.27 9.04
CA GLU A 16 -16.01 -0.15 10.19
C GLU A 16 -15.18 -0.57 11.41
N LYS A 17 -15.84 -0.86 12.55
CA LYS A 17 -15.20 -1.37 13.76
C LYS A 17 -14.48 -2.70 13.48
N PRO A 18 -13.16 -2.80 13.66
CA PRO A 18 -12.41 -4.00 13.39
C PRO A 18 -12.60 -5.03 14.50
N LYS A 19 -12.56 -6.31 14.11
CA LYS A 19 -12.64 -7.47 15.02
C LYS A 19 -11.32 -8.19 15.15
N TYR A 20 -10.46 -8.09 14.13
CA TYR A 20 -9.23 -8.86 14.02
C TYR A 20 -8.08 -7.96 13.53
N ARG A 21 -6.85 -8.51 13.54
CA ARG A 21 -5.65 -7.88 12.99
C ARG A 21 -4.89 -8.86 12.12
N CYS A 22 -4.32 -8.38 11.02
CA CYS A 22 -3.51 -9.22 10.12
C CYS A 22 -2.21 -9.66 10.83
N PRO A 23 -1.84 -10.95 10.82
CA PRO A 23 -0.60 -11.41 11.46
C PRO A 23 0.69 -10.91 10.77
N ALA A 24 0.61 -10.54 9.49
CA ALA A 24 1.78 -10.11 8.71
C ALA A 24 2.10 -8.61 8.89
N CYS A 25 1.09 -7.74 8.88
CA CYS A 25 1.27 -6.28 8.89
C CYS A 25 0.52 -5.56 10.02
N ARG A 26 -0.19 -6.31 10.89
CA ARG A 26 -0.93 -5.83 12.07
C ARG A 26 -2.07 -4.86 11.80
N VAL A 27 -2.41 -4.60 10.53
CA VAL A 27 -3.52 -3.74 10.18
C VAL A 27 -4.87 -4.33 10.65
N PRO A 28 -5.77 -3.50 11.21
CA PRO A 28 -7.11 -3.90 11.63
C PRO A 28 -8.05 -4.29 10.46
N TYR A 29 -8.90 -5.30 10.66
CA TYR A 29 -9.98 -5.67 9.73
C TYR A 29 -11.22 -6.22 10.45
N CYS A 30 -12.40 -6.19 9.81
CA CYS A 30 -13.66 -6.61 10.44
C CYS A 30 -14.11 -8.05 10.08
N SER A 31 -13.83 -8.54 8.86
CA SER A 31 -14.37 -9.80 8.34
C SER A 31 -13.36 -10.62 7.52
N LEU A 32 -13.67 -11.89 7.26
CA LEU A 32 -12.87 -12.72 6.34
C LEU A 32 -12.83 -12.16 4.92
N THR A 33 -13.91 -11.49 4.48
CA THR A 33 -13.96 -10.79 3.19
C THR A 33 -12.91 -9.69 3.15
N CYS A 34 -12.91 -8.78 4.13
CA CYS A 34 -11.91 -7.72 4.22
C CYS A 34 -10.48 -8.27 4.35
N PHE A 35 -10.28 -9.42 5.01
CA PHE A 35 -8.97 -10.06 5.06
C PHE A 35 -8.50 -10.57 3.68
N ARG A 36 -9.40 -11.15 2.88
CA ARG A 36 -9.08 -11.65 1.53
C ARG A 36 -8.75 -10.51 0.58
N GLU A 37 -9.53 -9.43 0.61
CA GLU A 37 -9.24 -8.21 -0.17
C GLU A 37 -7.89 -7.62 0.22
N HIS A 38 -7.66 -7.38 1.51
CA HIS A 38 -6.38 -6.89 2.03
C HIS A 38 -5.18 -7.77 1.62
N LYS A 39 -5.35 -9.09 1.70
CA LYS A 39 -4.32 -10.05 1.31
C LYS A 39 -4.09 -10.05 -0.21
N GLY A 40 -5.13 -9.84 -1.01
CA GLY A 40 -5.07 -9.79 -2.48
C GLY A 40 -4.21 -8.62 -2.97
N GLU A 41 -4.48 -7.41 -2.49
CA GLU A 41 -3.67 -6.22 -2.81
C GLU A 41 -2.22 -6.37 -2.34
N SER A 42 -2.04 -6.91 -1.14
CA SER A 42 -0.71 -7.23 -0.61
C SER A 42 0.01 -8.30 -1.44
N ALA A 43 -0.71 -9.25 -2.04
CA ALA A 43 -0.12 -10.31 -2.87
C ALA A 43 0.34 -9.77 -4.23
N ALA A 44 -0.41 -8.87 -4.84
CA ALA A 44 -0.02 -8.18 -6.07
C ALA A 44 1.28 -7.38 -5.84
N LEU A 45 1.32 -6.52 -4.82
CA LEU A 45 2.52 -5.75 -4.47
C LEU A 45 3.71 -6.67 -4.16
N ARG A 46 3.51 -7.77 -3.42
CA ARG A 46 4.58 -8.73 -3.13
C ARG A 46 5.13 -9.38 -4.38
N SER A 47 4.29 -9.66 -5.38
CA SER A 47 4.72 -10.27 -6.64
C SER A 47 5.59 -9.31 -7.44
N LEU A 48 5.22 -8.02 -7.49
CA LEU A 48 6.02 -6.97 -8.11
C LEU A 48 7.38 -6.82 -7.41
N LEU A 49 7.38 -6.80 -6.08
CA LEU A 49 8.62 -6.73 -5.27
C LEU A 49 9.52 -7.97 -5.41
N LEU A 50 9.01 -9.10 -5.92
CA LEU A 50 9.84 -10.26 -6.22
C LEU A 50 10.62 -10.10 -7.54
N SER A 51 10.23 -9.17 -8.41
CA SER A 51 10.98 -8.88 -9.64
C SER A 51 12.36 -8.29 -9.33
N PRO A 52 13.47 -8.92 -9.78
CA PRO A 52 14.81 -8.37 -9.60
C PRO A 52 14.98 -7.01 -10.28
N HIS A 53 14.33 -6.81 -11.43
CA HIS A 53 14.41 -5.57 -12.19
C HIS A 53 13.78 -4.40 -11.43
N LEU A 54 12.58 -4.60 -10.85
CA LEU A 54 11.94 -3.57 -10.04
C LEU A 54 12.79 -3.19 -8.83
N ARG A 55 13.38 -4.18 -8.15
CA ARG A 55 14.29 -3.93 -7.02
C ARG A 55 15.49 -3.09 -7.44
N GLN A 56 16.08 -3.38 -8.59
CA GLN A 56 17.19 -2.58 -9.11
C GLN A 56 16.76 -1.14 -9.41
N LEU A 57 15.59 -0.95 -10.02
CA LEU A 57 15.03 0.40 -10.26
C LEU A 57 14.85 1.15 -8.93
N MET A 58 14.30 0.51 -7.90
CA MET A 58 14.11 1.11 -6.58
C MET A 58 15.44 1.49 -5.91
N VAL A 59 16.45 0.62 -5.97
CA VAL A 59 17.79 0.91 -5.41
C VAL A 59 18.45 2.07 -6.15
N ASN A 60 18.38 2.07 -7.49
CA ASN A 60 18.95 3.14 -8.30
C ASN A 60 18.27 4.49 -8.01
N LEU A 61 16.94 4.49 -7.86
CA LEU A 61 16.18 5.69 -7.48
C LEU A 61 16.58 6.23 -6.12
N ASP A 62 16.79 5.37 -5.14
CA ASP A 62 17.16 5.79 -3.79
C ASP A 62 18.58 6.39 -3.74
N GLN A 63 19.50 5.82 -4.52
CA GLN A 63 20.91 6.21 -4.58
C GLN A 63 21.22 7.35 -5.56
N ALA A 64 20.28 7.75 -6.42
CA ALA A 64 20.53 8.76 -7.45
C ALA A 64 20.73 10.17 -6.88
N ASP A 65 21.72 10.89 -7.42
CA ASP A 65 21.96 12.31 -7.14
C ASP A 65 20.77 13.20 -7.56
N ASP A 66 20.20 12.93 -8.75
CA ASP A 66 19.01 13.62 -9.26
C ASP A 66 17.81 12.66 -9.32
N LYS A 67 17.16 12.53 -8.16
CA LYS A 67 15.96 11.70 -7.98
C LYS A 67 14.80 12.17 -8.86
N ALA A 68 14.67 13.47 -9.13
CA ALA A 68 13.56 13.99 -9.92
C ALA A 68 13.68 13.55 -11.38
N LYS A 69 14.88 13.64 -11.96
CA LYS A 69 15.14 13.15 -13.32
C LYS A 69 14.92 11.64 -13.42
N LEU A 70 15.47 10.87 -12.46
CA LEU A 70 15.36 9.42 -12.51
C LEU A 70 13.94 8.94 -12.24
N MET A 71 13.18 9.61 -11.36
CA MET A 71 11.77 9.31 -11.13
C MET A 71 10.96 9.45 -12.42
N ARG A 72 11.18 10.52 -13.21
CA ARG A 72 10.51 10.68 -14.52
C ARG A 72 10.84 9.54 -15.49
N ALA A 73 12.09 9.08 -15.49
CA ALA A 73 12.51 7.96 -16.33
C ALA A 73 11.86 6.64 -15.87
N CYS A 74 11.84 6.36 -14.57
CA CYS A 74 11.21 5.18 -14.02
C CYS A 74 9.69 5.16 -14.25
N MET A 75 9.02 6.31 -14.27
CA MET A 75 7.59 6.38 -14.62
C MET A 75 7.28 6.00 -16.08
N GLN A 76 8.29 5.87 -16.95
CA GLN A 76 8.11 5.33 -18.30
C GLN A 76 8.17 3.79 -18.33
N GLU A 77 8.67 3.16 -17.26
CA GLU A 77 8.75 1.70 -17.16
C GLU A 77 7.38 1.16 -16.70
N PRO A 78 6.72 0.29 -17.48
CA PRO A 78 5.38 -0.20 -17.15
C PRO A 78 5.35 -0.97 -15.83
N LEU A 79 6.43 -1.69 -15.52
CA LEU A 79 6.58 -2.41 -14.25
C LEU A 79 6.64 -1.46 -13.04
N PHE A 80 7.31 -0.31 -13.18
CA PHE A 80 7.42 0.66 -12.09
C PHE A 80 6.12 1.43 -11.91
N LEU A 81 5.41 1.71 -13.00
CA LEU A 81 4.07 2.30 -12.95
C LEU A 81 3.08 1.41 -12.21
N GLU A 82 3.04 0.11 -12.52
CA GLU A 82 2.17 -0.87 -11.83
C GLU A 82 2.52 -0.98 -10.34
N PHE A 83 3.81 -0.93 -10.01
CA PHE A 83 4.28 -0.88 -8.63
C PHE A 83 3.80 0.38 -7.90
N ALA A 84 3.94 1.55 -8.51
CA ALA A 84 3.50 2.81 -7.93
C ALA A 84 1.98 2.82 -7.70
N ASP A 85 1.20 2.36 -8.67
CA ASP A 85 -0.25 2.24 -8.58
C ASP A 85 -0.68 1.30 -7.45
N CYS A 86 -0.05 0.12 -7.33
CA CYS A 86 -0.28 -0.79 -6.21
C CYS A 86 0.04 -0.15 -4.86
N CYS A 87 1.15 0.61 -4.77
CA CYS A 87 1.50 1.30 -3.53
C CYS A 87 0.44 2.33 -3.16
N LEU A 88 0.04 3.17 -4.12
CA LEU A 88 -0.96 4.22 -3.93
C LEU A 88 -2.29 3.65 -3.45
N ARG A 89 -2.81 2.56 -4.05
CA ARG A 89 -4.03 1.90 -3.54
C ARG A 89 -3.95 1.47 -2.07
N ILE A 90 -2.78 1.02 -1.62
CA ILE A 90 -2.57 0.55 -0.25
C ILE A 90 -2.44 1.72 0.74
N VAL A 91 -1.76 2.80 0.35
CA VAL A 91 -1.53 3.96 1.24
C VAL A 91 -2.67 4.96 1.22
N GLU A 92 -3.37 5.06 0.10
CA GLU A 92 -4.53 5.91 -0.17
C GLU A 92 -5.68 5.01 -0.66
N PRO A 93 -6.26 4.17 0.23
CA PRO A 93 -7.52 3.52 -0.09
C PRO A 93 -8.54 4.65 -0.28
N SER A 94 -9.02 4.84 -1.50
CA SER A 94 -10.04 5.86 -1.76
C SER A 94 -11.19 5.65 -0.77
N PRO A 95 -11.66 6.68 -0.05
CA PRO A 95 -12.96 6.60 0.56
C PRO A 95 -13.91 6.40 -0.62
N ASN A 96 -14.57 5.24 -0.65
CA ASN A 96 -15.55 4.82 -1.64
C ASN A 96 -16.07 5.97 -2.51
N GLU A 97 -16.03 5.81 -3.83
CA GLU A 97 -16.93 6.55 -4.72
C GLU A 97 -18.37 6.05 -4.46
N ASP A 98 -18.90 6.40 -3.29
CA ASP A 98 -20.31 6.30 -2.93
C ASP A 98 -20.99 7.59 -3.43
N SER A 99 -21.41 7.55 -4.71
CA SER A 99 -22.36 8.46 -5.41
C SER A 99 -21.90 9.87 -5.85
#